data_AF-A0A496AGV2-F1
#
_entry.id   AF-A0A496AGV2-F1
#
_cell.length_a   1.000
_cell.length_b   1.000
_cell.length_c   1.000
_cell.angle_alpha   90.00
_cell.angle_beta   90.00
_cell.angle_gamma   90.00
#
_symmetry.space_group_name_H-M   'P 1'
#
loop_
_entity.id
_entity.type
_entity.pdbx_description
1 polymer ?
#
loop_
_entity_poly.entity_id
_entity_poly.type
_entity_poly.pdbx_seq_one_letter_code
_entity_poly.pdbx_strand_id
1 'polypeptide(L)'
;MPVYQLLGGKCREAVTLYAHAGGSDFHEVSENIRRYMEQGYRYVRAQVAIPGYSTYGASGGGTPAFEPTPYVNTVVKLFAHLREQLGDEVELLHDVHERIPPIQAINLAKLLEPYHLFFLEDPFAPEDVDYFQLMRQQTSTPIAMGELFNNPNEYVPLIKERLIDFIRVHISQIGGISPARKLAAFCEFFGVRTAWHGPGDVSPVGHAANVALDLACYNFGIQEQHVFGENTREVFPGCPEIRDGCYWASEAPGLGMDINESLAARFPFPEHPLNGGWPPVRRRDGTVIRP
;
A
#
# COMPACT_ATOMS: atom_id res chain seq x y z
N MET A 1 -15.10 -19.53 16.79
CA MET A 1 -14.86 -18.09 16.98
C MET A 1 -14.15 -17.55 15.74
N PRO A 2 -14.40 -16.31 15.31
CA PRO A 2 -13.57 -15.61 14.34
C PRO A 2 -12.11 -15.50 14.80
N VAL A 3 -11.15 -15.46 13.88
CA VAL A 3 -9.72 -15.38 14.22
C VAL A 3 -9.40 -14.13 15.05
N TYR A 4 -10.00 -12.97 14.75
CA TYR A 4 -9.74 -11.75 15.51
C TYR A 4 -10.13 -11.89 17.00
N GLN A 5 -11.13 -12.72 17.34
CA GLN A 5 -11.47 -13.03 18.73
C GLN A 5 -10.40 -13.87 19.42
N LEU A 6 -9.79 -14.82 18.69
CA LEU A 6 -8.66 -15.60 19.19
C LEU A 6 -7.41 -14.74 19.41
N LEU A 7 -7.28 -13.65 18.65
CA LEU A 7 -6.18 -12.69 18.75
C LEU A 7 -6.35 -11.64 19.87
N GLY A 8 -7.48 -11.65 20.58
CA GLY A 8 -7.75 -10.74 21.70
C GLY A 8 -9.06 -9.95 21.60
N GLY A 9 -9.83 -10.11 20.52
CA GLY A 9 -11.08 -9.38 20.31
C GLY A 9 -10.87 -8.07 19.54
N LYS A 10 -11.96 -7.34 19.29
CA LYS A 10 -11.94 -6.09 18.52
C LYS A 10 -11.41 -4.92 19.37
N CYS A 11 -10.41 -4.22 18.84
CA CYS A 11 -10.01 -2.88 19.28
C CYS A 11 -10.81 -1.78 18.56
N ARG A 12 -11.54 -2.14 17.49
CA ARG A 12 -12.36 -1.24 16.64
C ARG A 12 -13.49 -2.01 15.96
N GLU A 13 -14.55 -1.31 15.60
CA GLU A 13 -15.74 -1.92 14.98
C GLU A 13 -15.52 -2.29 13.50
N ALA A 14 -14.76 -1.49 12.77
CA ALA A 14 -14.47 -1.65 11.35
C ALA A 14 -13.03 -1.25 11.03
N VAL A 15 -12.52 -1.73 9.91
CA VAL A 15 -11.16 -1.46 9.41
C VAL A 15 -11.24 -0.41 8.32
N THR A 16 -10.72 0.78 8.59
CA THR A 16 -10.70 1.87 7.61
C THR A 16 -9.79 1.55 6.44
N LEU A 17 -10.23 1.84 5.22
CA LEU A 17 -9.51 1.53 4.00
C LEU A 17 -8.94 2.78 3.34
N TYR A 18 -7.84 2.63 2.58
CA TYR A 18 -7.46 3.61 1.57
C TYR A 18 -7.63 3.05 0.16
N ALA A 19 -8.20 3.85 -0.75
CA ALA A 19 -8.44 3.48 -2.15
C ALA A 19 -7.31 3.94 -3.08
N HIS A 20 -7.29 3.44 -4.33
CA HIS A 20 -6.25 3.77 -5.32
C HIS A 20 -6.82 4.62 -6.45
N ALA A 21 -6.40 5.88 -6.54
CA ALA A 21 -6.75 6.79 -7.63
C ALA A 21 -5.54 7.04 -8.54
N GLY A 22 -5.57 6.39 -9.70
CA GLY A 22 -4.67 6.67 -10.82
C GLY A 22 -5.33 7.57 -11.86
N GLY A 23 -4.54 8.23 -12.70
CA GLY A 23 -5.05 9.01 -13.84
C GLY A 23 -3.96 9.36 -14.85
N SER A 24 -4.38 9.65 -16.07
CA SER A 24 -3.50 10.08 -17.17
C SER A 24 -3.06 11.55 -17.04
N ASP A 25 -3.82 12.35 -16.30
CA ASP A 25 -3.51 13.73 -15.93
C ASP A 25 -4.02 14.09 -14.53
N PHE A 26 -3.69 15.28 -14.03
CA PHE A 26 -4.05 15.70 -12.67
C PHE A 26 -5.56 15.85 -12.46
N HIS A 27 -6.30 16.26 -13.49
CA HIS A 27 -7.74 16.43 -13.41
C HIS A 27 -8.42 15.07 -13.24
N GLU A 28 -8.04 14.07 -14.04
CA GLU A 28 -8.54 12.71 -13.92
C GLU A 28 -8.26 12.12 -12.52
N VAL A 29 -7.06 12.35 -11.96
CA VAL A 29 -6.75 11.91 -10.59
C VAL A 29 -7.68 12.58 -9.57
N SER A 30 -7.90 13.90 -9.68
CA SER A 30 -8.79 14.63 -8.76
C SER A 30 -10.24 14.14 -8.84
N GLU A 31 -10.75 13.88 -10.04
CA GLU A 31 -12.09 13.33 -10.27
C GLU A 31 -12.23 11.91 -9.70
N ASN A 32 -11.22 11.06 -9.89
CA ASN A 32 -11.22 9.72 -9.33
C ASN A 32 -11.18 9.76 -7.79
N ILE A 33 -10.44 10.69 -7.18
CA ILE A 33 -10.47 10.88 -5.72
C ILE A 33 -11.85 11.34 -5.25
N ARG A 34 -12.50 12.30 -5.92
CA ARG A 34 -13.87 12.74 -5.59
C ARG A 34 -14.87 11.58 -5.61
N ARG A 35 -14.79 10.70 -6.61
CA ARG A 35 -15.62 9.49 -6.69
C ARG A 35 -15.43 8.54 -5.49
N TYR A 36 -14.21 8.43 -4.97
CA TYR A 36 -13.96 7.66 -3.75
C TYR A 36 -14.49 8.38 -2.50
N MET A 37 -14.37 9.70 -2.43
CA MET A 37 -14.96 10.48 -1.32
C MET A 37 -16.48 10.33 -1.27
N GLU A 38 -17.16 10.32 -2.42
CA GLU A 38 -18.60 10.05 -2.54
C GLU A 38 -18.99 8.64 -2.06
N GLN A 39 -18.09 7.67 -2.19
CA GLN A 39 -18.25 6.30 -1.66
C GLN A 39 -17.89 6.17 -0.17
N GLY A 40 -17.57 7.29 0.50
CA GLY A 40 -17.27 7.34 1.93
C GLY A 40 -15.79 7.15 2.27
N TYR A 41 -14.89 6.99 1.29
CA TYR A 41 -13.46 6.94 1.58
C TYR A 41 -12.96 8.29 2.10
N ARG A 42 -11.98 8.21 3.01
CA ARG A 42 -11.26 9.38 3.56
C ARG A 42 -9.77 9.36 3.23
N TYR A 43 -9.25 8.20 2.82
CA TYR A 43 -7.84 7.96 2.52
C TYR A 43 -7.74 7.49 1.07
N VAL A 44 -6.93 8.18 0.25
CA VAL A 44 -6.76 7.81 -1.17
C VAL A 44 -5.30 7.95 -1.59
N ARG A 45 -4.74 6.86 -2.13
CA ARG A 45 -3.43 6.83 -2.77
C ARG A 45 -3.53 7.42 -4.17
N ALA A 46 -2.79 8.49 -4.42
CA ALA A 46 -2.80 9.22 -5.69
C ALA A 46 -1.57 8.88 -6.53
N GLN A 47 -1.80 8.49 -7.78
CA GLN A 47 -0.76 8.20 -8.78
C GLN A 47 -1.12 8.86 -10.11
N VAL A 48 -0.13 9.29 -10.89
CA VAL A 48 -0.36 9.94 -12.19
C VAL A 48 0.62 9.44 -13.24
N ALA A 49 0.17 9.39 -14.49
CA ALA A 49 1.05 9.20 -15.64
C ALA A 49 2.13 10.28 -15.72
N ILE A 50 3.35 9.89 -16.09
CA ILE A 50 4.46 10.83 -16.28
C ILE A 50 4.59 11.14 -17.78
N PRO A 51 4.44 12.42 -18.20
CA PRO A 51 4.46 12.77 -19.61
C PRO A 51 5.74 12.29 -20.33
N GLY A 52 5.57 11.38 -21.29
CA GLY A 52 6.68 10.87 -22.09
C GLY A 52 7.61 9.88 -21.38
N TYR A 53 7.16 9.26 -20.28
CA TYR A 53 7.87 8.21 -19.52
C TYR A 53 6.89 7.14 -19.02
N SER A 54 7.40 5.97 -18.65
CA SER A 54 6.64 4.99 -17.87
C SER A 54 6.51 5.43 -16.41
N THR A 55 5.50 4.91 -15.73
CA THR A 55 5.22 5.19 -14.32
C THR A 55 4.70 3.94 -13.60
N TYR A 56 4.54 4.04 -12.29
CA TYR A 56 3.85 3.06 -11.45
C TYR A 56 2.46 3.57 -11.07
N GLY A 57 1.50 2.66 -10.89
CA GLY A 57 0.19 2.96 -10.31
C GLY A 57 -0.78 3.81 -11.14
N ALA A 58 -0.41 4.20 -12.36
CA ALA A 58 -1.29 4.93 -13.28
C ALA A 58 -1.13 4.44 -14.73
N SER A 59 -2.24 4.49 -15.48
CA SER A 59 -2.26 4.18 -16.91
C SER A 59 -1.93 5.42 -17.72
N GLY A 60 -0.92 5.32 -18.58
CA GLY A 60 -0.45 6.42 -19.44
C GLY A 60 1.07 6.42 -19.55
N GLY A 61 1.60 7.14 -20.54
CA GLY A 61 3.04 7.19 -20.81
C GLY A 61 3.36 6.99 -22.29
N GLY A 62 4.43 7.63 -22.77
CA GLY A 62 4.82 7.58 -24.19
C GLY A 62 5.87 6.53 -24.52
N THR A 63 6.78 6.25 -23.57
CA THR A 63 7.93 5.35 -23.73
C THR A 63 7.93 4.33 -22.59
N PRO A 64 8.43 3.11 -22.79
CA PRO A 64 8.59 2.14 -21.71
C PRO A 64 9.63 2.55 -20.65
N ALA A 65 10.43 3.60 -20.91
CA ALA A 65 11.49 4.05 -20.01
C ALA A 65 10.99 4.93 -18.86
N PHE A 66 11.50 4.69 -17.66
CA PHE A 66 11.28 5.51 -16.46
C PHE A 66 12.44 6.50 -16.27
N GLU A 67 12.15 7.73 -15.85
CA GLU A 67 13.19 8.68 -15.42
C GLU A 67 12.83 9.34 -14.07
N PRO A 68 13.76 9.32 -13.09
CA PRO A 68 13.50 9.85 -11.74
C PRO A 68 13.13 11.33 -11.69
N THR A 69 13.86 12.20 -12.38
CA THR A 69 13.65 13.65 -12.27
C THR A 69 12.29 14.10 -12.84
N PRO A 70 11.86 13.66 -14.04
CA PRO A 70 10.50 13.90 -14.52
C PRO A 70 9.42 13.39 -13.57
N TYR A 71 9.61 12.22 -12.97
CA TYR A 71 8.71 11.65 -11.98
C TYR A 71 8.59 12.56 -10.75
N VAL A 72 9.69 12.89 -10.08
CA VAL A 72 9.72 13.76 -8.88
C VAL A 72 9.05 15.11 -9.15
N ASN A 73 9.40 15.76 -10.27
CA ASN A 73 8.82 17.06 -10.63
C ASN A 73 7.31 17.00 -10.90
N THR A 74 6.81 15.87 -11.40
CA THR A 74 5.39 15.69 -11.71
C THR A 74 4.60 15.37 -10.44
N VAL A 75 5.14 14.53 -9.55
CA VAL A 75 4.51 14.16 -8.27
C VAL A 75 4.31 15.39 -7.39
N VAL A 76 5.31 16.27 -7.25
CA VAL A 76 5.16 17.52 -6.46
C VAL A 76 4.05 18.41 -7.02
N LYS A 77 3.92 18.51 -8.35
CA LYS A 77 2.86 19.28 -8.99
C LYS A 77 1.48 18.64 -8.86
N LEU A 78 1.42 17.30 -8.88
CA LEU A 78 0.19 16.56 -8.61
C LEU A 78 -0.34 16.93 -7.23
N PHE A 79 0.47 16.84 -6.18
CA PHE A 79 -0.02 17.10 -4.82
C PHE A 79 -0.36 18.58 -4.56
N ALA A 80 0.35 19.51 -5.20
CA ALA A 80 -0.07 20.91 -5.22
C ALA A 80 -1.48 21.08 -5.81
N HIS A 81 -1.73 20.45 -6.96
CA HIS A 81 -3.04 20.48 -7.61
C HIS A 81 -4.11 19.80 -6.75
N LEU A 82 -3.84 18.62 -6.18
CA LEU A 82 -4.81 17.90 -5.37
C LEU A 82 -5.23 18.69 -4.13
N ARG A 83 -4.28 19.34 -3.44
CA ARG A 83 -4.62 20.21 -2.30
C ARG A 83 -5.41 21.44 -2.70
N GLU A 84 -5.09 22.06 -3.84
CA GLU A 84 -5.89 23.16 -4.38
C GLU A 84 -7.33 22.74 -4.72
N GLN A 85 -7.51 21.53 -5.27
CA GLN A 85 -8.79 21.06 -5.80
C GLN A 85 -9.69 20.33 -4.80
N LEU A 86 -9.10 19.72 -3.76
CA LEU A 86 -9.79 18.83 -2.81
C LEU A 86 -9.70 19.32 -1.36
N GLY A 87 -8.82 20.29 -1.07
CA GLY A 87 -8.56 20.77 0.28
C GLY A 87 -7.91 19.72 1.19
N ASP A 88 -8.18 19.85 2.48
CA ASP A 88 -7.55 19.06 3.56
C ASP A 88 -8.45 17.96 4.13
N GLU A 89 -9.68 17.80 3.63
CA GLU A 89 -10.61 16.78 4.16
C GLU A 89 -10.23 15.35 3.78
N VAL A 90 -9.56 15.16 2.63
CA VAL A 90 -9.08 13.86 2.17
C VAL A 90 -7.61 13.67 2.56
N GLU A 91 -7.34 12.53 3.16
CA GLU A 91 -5.99 12.07 3.49
C GLU A 91 -5.37 11.44 2.24
N LEU A 92 -4.22 11.96 1.82
CA LEU A 92 -3.59 11.57 0.57
C LEU A 92 -2.35 10.73 0.83
N LEU A 93 -2.18 9.68 0.02
CA LEU A 93 -1.03 8.79 0.07
C LEU A 93 -0.30 8.82 -1.26
N HIS A 94 1.00 8.54 -1.24
CA HIS A 94 1.77 8.34 -2.45
C HIS A 94 2.75 7.21 -2.28
N ASP A 95 2.95 6.43 -3.33
CA ASP A 95 3.88 5.30 -3.36
C ASP A 95 4.99 5.59 -4.36
N VAL A 96 6.22 5.66 -3.83
CA VAL A 96 7.44 5.88 -4.60
C VAL A 96 7.92 4.59 -5.27
N HIS A 97 7.55 3.45 -4.69
CA HIS A 97 7.82 2.12 -5.19
C HIS A 97 9.30 1.93 -5.55
N GLU A 98 10.20 2.39 -4.67
CA GLU A 98 11.67 2.32 -4.79
C GLU A 98 12.26 2.86 -6.13
N ARG A 99 11.49 3.67 -6.88
CA ARG A 99 11.83 4.01 -8.28
C ARG A 99 12.92 5.06 -8.46
N ILE A 100 13.20 5.85 -7.43
CA ILE A 100 14.10 6.99 -7.53
C ILE A 100 15.32 6.83 -6.62
N PRO A 101 16.48 7.42 -6.99
CA PRO A 101 17.68 7.35 -6.15
C PRO A 101 17.42 7.92 -4.75
N PRO A 102 18.08 7.40 -3.69
CA PRO A 102 17.79 7.80 -2.31
C PRO A 102 17.81 9.32 -2.06
N ILE A 103 18.77 10.04 -2.64
CA ILE A 103 18.83 11.50 -2.49
C ILE A 103 17.61 12.22 -3.10
N GLN A 104 17.04 11.69 -4.19
CA GLN A 104 15.83 12.24 -4.79
C GLN A 104 14.60 11.92 -3.94
N ALA A 105 14.54 10.74 -3.31
CA ALA A 105 13.46 10.40 -2.39
C ALA A 105 13.46 11.28 -1.12
N ILE A 106 14.64 11.55 -0.54
CA ILE A 106 14.77 12.52 0.56
C ILE A 106 14.28 13.90 0.13
N ASN A 107 14.68 14.36 -1.06
CA ASN A 107 14.24 15.64 -1.59
C ASN A 107 12.72 15.66 -1.87
N LEU A 108 12.15 14.58 -2.42
CA LEU A 108 10.73 14.45 -2.66
C LEU A 108 9.94 14.52 -1.35
N ALA A 109 10.35 13.79 -0.32
CA ALA A 109 9.70 13.80 0.99
C ALA A 109 9.62 15.22 1.58
N LYS A 110 10.69 16.01 1.46
CA LYS A 110 10.72 17.42 1.89
C LYS A 110 9.80 18.31 1.06
N LEU A 111 9.81 18.13 -0.26
CA LEU A 111 8.97 18.90 -1.18
C LEU A 111 7.48 18.60 -1.00
N LEU A 112 7.12 17.45 -0.43
CA LEU A 112 5.75 17.03 -0.19
C LEU A 112 5.21 17.43 1.20
N GLU A 113 6.04 17.96 2.09
CA GLU A 113 5.61 18.39 3.44
C GLU A 113 4.40 19.35 3.45
N PRO A 114 4.33 20.37 2.56
CA PRO A 114 3.19 21.30 2.55
C PRO A 114 1.86 20.65 2.18
N TYR A 115 1.88 19.42 1.67
CA TYR A 115 0.68 18.69 1.24
C TYR A 115 0.23 17.64 2.23
N HIS A 116 0.87 17.52 3.40
CA HIS A 116 0.39 16.74 4.54
C HIS A 116 -0.08 15.33 4.12
N LEU A 117 0.79 14.56 3.49
CA LEU A 117 0.47 13.17 3.13
C LEU A 117 0.24 12.35 4.40
N PHE A 118 -0.72 11.44 4.35
CA PHE A 118 -0.92 10.44 5.40
C PHE A 118 0.28 9.52 5.53
N PHE A 119 0.87 9.11 4.40
CA PHE A 119 2.26 8.66 4.30
C PHE A 119 2.81 8.78 2.88
N LEU A 120 4.14 8.84 2.79
CA LEU A 120 4.93 8.52 1.60
C LEU A 120 5.46 7.09 1.75
N GLU A 121 5.13 6.23 0.80
CA GLU A 121 5.43 4.81 0.80
C GLU A 121 6.67 4.48 -0.02
N ASP A 122 7.42 3.49 0.46
CA ASP A 122 8.59 2.88 -0.16
C ASP A 122 9.55 3.87 -0.84
N PRO A 123 10.01 4.92 -0.11
CA PRO A 123 10.91 5.91 -0.68
C PRO A 123 12.29 5.33 -1.03
N PHE A 124 12.64 4.17 -0.46
CA PHE A 124 13.89 3.45 -0.69
C PHE A 124 13.61 1.98 -0.93
N ALA A 125 14.57 1.29 -1.54
CA ALA A 125 14.59 -0.16 -1.60
C ALA A 125 14.96 -0.78 -0.24
N PRO A 126 14.64 -2.06 0.02
CA PRO A 126 15.08 -2.77 1.21
C PRO A 126 16.60 -2.77 1.43
N GLU A 127 17.42 -2.75 0.38
CA GLU A 127 18.88 -2.70 0.55
C GLU A 127 19.42 -1.30 0.90
N ASP A 128 18.58 -0.27 0.84
CA ASP A 128 18.94 1.13 1.07
C ASP A 128 18.39 1.68 2.41
N VAL A 129 17.98 0.80 3.34
CA VAL A 129 17.34 1.17 4.62
C VAL A 129 18.17 2.12 5.50
N ASP A 130 19.49 2.12 5.39
CA ASP A 130 20.36 3.02 6.16
C ASP A 130 20.12 4.51 5.82
N TYR A 131 19.57 4.82 4.63
CA TYR A 131 19.22 6.19 4.26
C TYR A 131 18.07 6.78 5.08
N PHE A 132 17.27 5.96 5.78
CA PHE A 132 16.19 6.48 6.62
C PHE A 132 16.72 7.35 7.78
N GLN A 133 17.90 7.05 8.33
CA GLN A 133 18.51 7.91 9.36
C GLN A 133 18.78 9.32 8.84
N LEU A 134 19.21 9.45 7.57
CA LEU A 134 19.43 10.74 6.90
C LEU A 134 18.11 11.42 6.54
N MET A 135 17.11 10.67 6.11
CA MET A 135 15.78 11.20 5.78
C MET A 135 15.11 11.82 7.00
N ARG A 136 15.07 11.09 8.13
CA ARG A 136 14.36 11.52 9.35
C ARG A 136 14.97 12.73 10.04
N GLN A 137 16.19 13.13 9.67
CA GLN A 137 16.81 14.39 10.11
C GLN A 137 16.41 15.61 9.26
N GLN A 138 15.68 15.40 8.15
CA GLN A 138 15.45 16.43 7.15
C GLN A 138 13.98 16.66 6.82
N THR A 139 13.09 15.73 7.18
CA THR A 139 11.67 15.86 6.89
C THR A 139 10.77 15.35 8.00
N SER A 140 9.57 15.93 8.11
CA SER A 140 8.48 15.44 8.96
C SER A 140 7.39 14.68 8.19
N THR A 141 7.54 14.46 6.88
CA THR A 141 6.60 13.65 6.09
C THR A 141 6.49 12.25 6.70
N PRO A 142 5.27 11.74 6.99
CA PRO A 142 5.12 10.39 7.51
C PRO A 142 5.57 9.34 6.49
N ILE A 143 6.24 8.30 6.95
CA ILE A 143 6.89 7.29 6.10
C ILE A 143 6.27 5.92 6.33
N ALA A 144 5.90 5.25 5.24
CA ALA A 144 5.54 3.85 5.22
C ALA A 144 6.62 3.05 4.48
N MET A 145 6.94 1.85 4.98
CA MET A 145 7.92 0.98 4.34
C MET A 145 7.62 -0.50 4.59
N GLY A 146 7.89 -1.34 3.59
CA GLY A 146 8.29 -2.72 3.86
C GLY A 146 7.45 -3.81 3.23
N GLU A 147 6.68 -3.51 2.18
CA GLU A 147 5.96 -4.55 1.44
C GLU A 147 6.89 -5.66 0.92
N LEU A 148 8.13 -5.31 0.58
CA LEU A 148 9.18 -6.21 0.10
C LEU A 148 9.96 -6.94 1.21
N PHE A 149 9.72 -6.66 2.48
CA PHE A 149 10.49 -7.29 3.56
C PHE A 149 10.09 -8.75 3.78
N ASN A 150 11.10 -9.62 3.87
CA ASN A 150 10.97 -11.05 4.16
C ASN A 150 11.91 -11.50 5.29
N ASN A 151 12.74 -10.60 5.83
CA ASN A 151 13.73 -10.88 6.86
C ASN A 151 13.64 -9.89 8.03
N PRO A 152 13.63 -10.36 9.30
CA PRO A 152 13.63 -9.48 10.47
C PRO A 152 14.74 -8.41 10.50
N ASN A 153 15.89 -8.68 9.88
CA ASN A 153 16.99 -7.71 9.82
C ASN A 153 16.64 -6.46 8.98
N GLU A 154 15.63 -6.53 8.12
CA GLU A 154 15.21 -5.40 7.28
C GLU A 154 14.32 -4.40 8.06
N TYR A 155 13.41 -4.90 8.92
CA TYR A 155 12.44 -4.03 9.61
C TYR A 155 12.73 -3.77 11.09
N VAL A 156 13.44 -4.67 11.80
CA VAL A 156 13.71 -4.48 13.24
C VAL A 156 14.49 -3.19 13.52
N PRO A 157 15.57 -2.86 12.77
CA PRO A 157 16.30 -1.60 12.98
C PRO A 157 15.41 -0.38 12.74
N LEU A 158 14.63 -0.38 11.65
CA LEU A 158 13.75 0.73 11.28
C LEU A 158 12.72 1.04 12.38
N ILE A 159 12.11 0.01 12.95
CA ILE A 159 11.10 0.16 14.01
C ILE A 159 11.77 0.60 15.33
N LYS A 160 12.86 -0.06 15.73
CA LYS A 160 13.56 0.23 16.99
C LYS A 160 14.04 1.69 17.05
N GLU A 161 14.48 2.21 15.91
CA GLU A 161 15.00 3.58 15.76
C GLU A 161 13.91 4.60 15.38
N ARG A 162 12.64 4.17 15.24
CA ARG A 162 11.48 5.03 14.87
C ARG A 162 11.69 5.76 13.55
N LEU A 163 12.25 5.05 12.59
CA LEU A 163 12.62 5.57 11.27
C LEU A 163 11.46 5.56 10.27
N ILE A 164 10.41 4.79 10.57
CA ILE A 164 9.17 4.71 9.81
C ILE A 164 7.98 4.90 10.75
N ASP A 165 6.85 5.35 10.21
CA ASP A 165 5.61 5.60 10.95
C ASP A 165 4.59 4.47 10.71
N PHE A 166 4.71 3.77 9.57
CA PHE A 166 3.89 2.62 9.21
C PHE A 166 4.73 1.45 8.70
N ILE A 167 4.49 0.25 9.26
CA ILE A 167 5.03 -0.99 8.71
C ILE A 167 4.06 -1.55 7.66
N ARG A 168 4.56 -1.79 6.43
CA ARG A 168 3.76 -2.21 5.26
C ARG A 168 3.88 -3.69 4.90
N VAL A 169 4.60 -4.49 5.68
CA VAL A 169 4.87 -5.90 5.37
C VAL A 169 3.69 -6.66 4.77
N HIS A 170 3.95 -7.38 3.68
CA HIS A 170 3.04 -8.39 3.16
C HIS A 170 3.05 -9.61 4.09
N ILE A 171 1.94 -9.89 4.79
CA ILE A 171 1.99 -10.85 5.90
C ILE A 171 2.37 -12.28 5.48
N SER A 172 2.04 -12.70 4.26
CA SER A 172 2.45 -14.02 3.74
C SER A 172 3.96 -14.13 3.56
N GLN A 173 4.63 -13.02 3.24
CA GLN A 173 6.06 -12.91 2.95
C GLN A 173 6.92 -13.05 4.20
N ILE A 174 6.38 -12.69 5.37
CA ILE A 174 7.03 -12.94 6.67
C ILE A 174 6.59 -14.23 7.36
N GLY A 175 5.72 -15.04 6.72
CA GLY A 175 5.28 -16.34 7.23
C GLY A 175 3.92 -16.37 7.94
N GLY A 176 3.05 -15.38 7.72
CA GLY A 176 1.63 -15.40 8.07
C GLY A 176 1.26 -14.72 9.40
N ILE A 177 0.09 -15.08 9.93
CA ILE A 177 -0.52 -14.41 11.11
C ILE A 177 0.36 -14.48 12.35
N SER A 178 1.04 -15.61 12.59
CA SER A 178 1.86 -15.81 13.79
C SER A 178 3.02 -14.81 13.89
N PRO A 179 3.90 -14.66 12.87
CA PRO A 179 4.93 -13.62 12.88
C PRO A 179 4.33 -12.21 12.75
N ALA A 180 3.27 -12.01 11.95
CA ALA A 180 2.64 -10.70 11.81
C ALA A 180 2.08 -10.15 13.13
N ARG A 181 1.47 -10.99 13.98
CA ARG A 181 0.99 -10.59 15.31
C ARG A 181 2.14 -10.16 16.24
N LYS A 182 3.29 -10.81 16.15
CA LYS A 182 4.50 -10.45 16.90
C LYS A 182 5.08 -9.12 16.40
N LEU A 183 5.12 -8.93 15.08
CA LEU A 183 5.56 -7.69 14.46
C LEU A 183 4.64 -6.52 14.85
N ALA A 184 3.33 -6.69 14.79
CA ALA A 184 2.37 -5.68 15.23
C ALA A 184 2.60 -5.26 16.69
N ALA A 185 2.77 -6.24 17.59
CA ALA A 185 3.09 -5.99 18.99
C ALA A 185 4.45 -5.30 19.17
N PHE A 186 5.46 -5.67 18.39
CA PHE A 186 6.77 -5.00 18.42
C PHE A 186 6.64 -3.54 17.99
N CYS A 187 5.95 -3.26 16.87
CA CYS A 187 5.67 -1.91 16.41
C CYS A 187 4.92 -1.06 17.46
N GLU A 188 3.97 -1.66 18.17
CA GLU A 188 3.18 -1.00 19.21
C GLU A 188 4.07 -0.37 20.30
N PHE A 189 5.11 -1.07 20.76
CA PHE A 189 6.04 -0.55 21.78
C PHE A 189 6.88 0.64 21.31
N PHE A 190 7.03 0.83 19.99
CA PHE A 190 7.80 1.93 19.40
C PHE A 190 6.93 3.02 18.80
N GLY A 191 5.60 2.90 18.89
CA GLY A 191 4.65 3.86 18.33
C GLY A 191 4.51 3.78 16.80
N VAL A 192 4.97 2.69 16.18
CA VAL A 192 4.82 2.43 14.74
C VAL A 192 3.46 1.77 14.50
N ARG A 193 2.73 2.25 13.48
CA ARG A 193 1.41 1.71 13.12
C ARG A 193 1.50 0.63 12.04
N THR A 194 0.49 -0.22 11.94
CA THR A 194 0.41 -1.24 10.88
C THR A 194 -0.34 -0.72 9.67
N ALA A 195 0.13 -1.07 8.48
CA ALA A 195 -0.58 -0.85 7.22
C ALA A 195 -0.29 -1.99 6.24
N TRP A 196 -0.73 -3.21 6.55
CA TRP A 196 -0.32 -4.41 5.79
C TRP A 196 -0.55 -4.25 4.28
N HIS A 197 0.44 -4.64 3.47
CA HIS A 197 0.32 -4.68 2.01
C HIS A 197 -0.83 -5.62 1.64
N GLY A 198 -1.84 -5.04 0.98
CA GLY A 198 -3.10 -5.68 0.59
C GLY A 198 -3.46 -5.42 -0.87
N PRO A 199 -2.56 -5.67 -1.84
CA PRO A 199 -2.81 -5.44 -3.24
C PRO A 199 -3.78 -6.49 -3.82
N GLY A 200 -4.01 -6.40 -5.13
CA GLY A 200 -4.90 -7.34 -5.85
C GLY A 200 -4.36 -8.75 -6.03
N ASP A 201 -3.05 -8.96 -5.87
CA ASP A 201 -2.41 -10.28 -5.86
C ASP A 201 -2.40 -10.93 -4.46
N VAL A 202 -3.02 -10.31 -3.45
CA VAL A 202 -3.42 -10.97 -2.21
C VAL A 202 -4.79 -11.63 -2.40
N SER A 203 -4.89 -12.93 -2.14
CA SER A 203 -6.16 -13.64 -2.17
C SER A 203 -7.17 -13.08 -1.15
N PRO A 204 -8.49 -13.30 -1.33
CA PRO A 204 -9.50 -12.95 -0.32
C PRO A 204 -9.20 -13.52 1.08
N VAL A 205 -8.60 -14.71 1.14
CA VAL A 205 -8.15 -15.33 2.41
C VAL A 205 -7.05 -14.49 3.08
N GLY A 206 -6.10 -13.99 2.31
CA GLY A 206 -5.04 -13.10 2.81
C GLY A 206 -5.58 -11.76 3.30
N HIS A 207 -6.52 -11.16 2.56
CA HIS A 207 -7.21 -9.94 2.99
C HIS A 207 -8.01 -10.15 4.28
N ALA A 208 -8.71 -11.28 4.43
CA ALA A 208 -9.40 -11.61 5.69
C ALA A 208 -8.42 -11.78 6.86
N ALA A 209 -7.22 -12.31 6.62
CA ALA A 209 -6.17 -12.43 7.62
C ALA A 209 -5.57 -11.07 8.02
N ASN A 210 -5.34 -10.15 7.07
CA ASN A 210 -4.96 -8.76 7.35
C ASN A 210 -6.00 -8.12 8.26
N VAL A 211 -7.28 -8.21 7.91
CA VAL A 211 -8.36 -7.62 8.70
C VAL A 211 -8.42 -8.21 10.10
N ALA A 212 -8.26 -9.51 10.24
CA ALA A 212 -8.31 -10.14 11.56
C ALA A 212 -7.23 -9.56 12.50
N LEU A 213 -6.05 -9.27 11.95
CA LEU A 213 -4.99 -8.54 12.66
C LEU A 213 -5.38 -7.08 12.90
N ASP A 214 -5.89 -6.38 11.88
CA ASP A 214 -6.26 -4.97 11.96
C ASP A 214 -7.38 -4.70 12.96
N LEU A 215 -8.30 -5.64 13.16
CA LEU A 215 -9.34 -5.54 14.21
C LEU A 215 -8.74 -5.74 15.59
N ALA A 216 -7.77 -6.64 15.74
CA ALA A 216 -7.23 -7.07 17.03
C ALA A 216 -6.00 -6.28 17.51
N CYS A 217 -5.37 -5.47 16.65
CA CYS A 217 -4.19 -4.69 16.99
C CYS A 217 -4.54 -3.23 17.26
N TYR A 218 -4.18 -2.72 18.45
CA TYR A 218 -4.46 -1.33 18.81
C TYR A 218 -3.78 -0.34 17.86
N ASN A 219 -2.51 -0.59 17.50
CA ASN A 219 -1.70 0.24 16.61
C ASN A 219 -2.01 0.11 15.11
N PHE A 220 -3.22 -0.33 14.74
CA PHE A 220 -3.68 -0.26 13.36
C PHE A 220 -3.60 1.16 12.80
N GLY A 221 -3.01 1.30 11.61
CA GLY A 221 -2.90 2.54 10.86
C GLY A 221 -4.00 2.69 9.82
N ILE A 222 -3.96 1.83 8.80
CA ILE A 222 -4.91 1.82 7.67
C ILE A 222 -4.82 0.46 6.97
N GLN A 223 -5.84 0.02 6.25
CA GLN A 223 -5.77 -1.18 5.40
C GLN A 223 -5.87 -0.80 3.91
N GLU A 224 -5.01 -1.40 3.09
CA GLU A 224 -5.05 -1.23 1.65
C GLU A 224 -6.29 -1.90 1.05
N GLN A 225 -6.97 -1.18 0.16
CA GLN A 225 -8.20 -1.62 -0.44
C GLN A 225 -7.96 -2.47 -1.70
N HIS A 226 -8.68 -3.58 -1.78
CA HIS A 226 -8.89 -4.28 -3.05
C HIS A 226 -10.37 -4.68 -3.22
N VAL A 227 -10.95 -4.43 -4.41
CA VAL A 227 -12.33 -4.82 -4.74
C VAL A 227 -12.24 -6.08 -5.58
N PHE A 228 -12.60 -7.21 -4.99
CA PHE A 228 -12.67 -8.48 -5.70
C PHE A 228 -13.83 -8.49 -6.70
N GLY A 229 -13.55 -8.88 -7.95
CA GLY A 229 -14.54 -9.10 -9.00
C GLY A 229 -15.42 -10.34 -8.74
N GLU A 230 -16.47 -10.49 -9.54
CA GLU A 230 -17.51 -11.52 -9.37
C GLU A 230 -16.94 -12.94 -9.34
N ASN A 231 -16.12 -13.31 -10.34
CA ASN A 231 -15.47 -14.63 -10.40
C ASN A 231 -14.68 -14.95 -9.11
N THR A 232 -13.91 -13.99 -8.60
CA THR A 232 -13.13 -14.19 -7.37
C THR A 232 -14.04 -14.37 -6.17
N ARG A 233 -15.16 -13.63 -6.07
CA ARG A 233 -16.15 -13.78 -5.00
C ARG A 233 -16.88 -15.12 -5.06
N GLU A 234 -17.14 -15.65 -6.25
CA GLU A 234 -17.74 -16.98 -6.41
C GLU A 234 -16.78 -18.11 -6.01
N VAL A 235 -15.50 -17.97 -6.35
CA VAL A 235 -14.45 -18.93 -5.97
C VAL A 235 -14.17 -18.88 -4.47
N PHE A 236 -14.21 -17.69 -3.86
CA PHE A 236 -13.93 -17.47 -2.44
C PHE A 236 -15.18 -16.93 -1.71
N PRO A 237 -16.14 -17.79 -1.35
CA PRO A 237 -17.31 -17.36 -0.58
C PRO A 237 -16.89 -16.85 0.81
N GLY A 238 -17.46 -15.71 1.22
CA GLY A 238 -17.09 -15.00 2.45
C GLY A 238 -16.18 -13.78 2.24
N CYS A 239 -15.97 -13.38 0.97
CA CYS A 239 -15.19 -12.22 0.60
C CYS A 239 -15.56 -10.98 1.43
N PRO A 240 -14.55 -10.17 1.81
CA PRO A 240 -14.74 -8.89 2.45
C PRO A 240 -15.79 -7.94 1.82
N GLU A 241 -16.86 -7.60 2.56
CA GLU A 241 -17.78 -6.50 2.26
C GLU A 241 -17.25 -5.12 2.66
N ILE A 242 -17.14 -4.22 1.67
CA ILE A 242 -16.74 -2.84 1.87
C ILE A 242 -17.99 -1.96 1.94
N ARG A 243 -18.09 -1.13 2.98
CA ARG A 243 -19.16 -0.15 3.16
C ARG A 243 -18.60 1.12 3.78
N ASP A 244 -18.93 2.27 3.18
CA ASP A 244 -18.51 3.62 3.63
C ASP A 244 -17.00 3.74 3.86
N GLY A 245 -16.21 3.29 2.88
CA GLY A 245 -14.74 3.32 2.95
C GLY A 245 -14.11 2.41 4.02
N CYS A 246 -14.88 1.49 4.59
CA CYS A 246 -14.41 0.58 5.64
C CYS A 246 -14.72 -0.87 5.30
N TYR A 247 -13.87 -1.77 5.77
CA TYR A 247 -14.17 -3.19 5.82
C TYR A 247 -14.82 -3.58 7.15
N TRP A 248 -15.87 -4.39 7.08
CA TRP A 248 -16.63 -4.87 8.24
C TRP A 248 -16.36 -6.35 8.50
N ALA A 249 -16.09 -6.66 9.77
CA ALA A 249 -15.71 -8.00 10.19
C ALA A 249 -16.82 -9.03 9.94
N SER A 250 -16.46 -10.18 9.39
CA SER A 250 -17.32 -11.37 9.45
C SER A 250 -17.36 -11.94 10.88
N GLU A 251 -18.55 -12.33 11.33
CA GLU A 251 -18.75 -13.02 12.62
C GLU A 251 -18.65 -14.55 12.48
N ALA A 252 -18.40 -15.06 11.27
CA ALA A 252 -18.24 -16.49 11.03
C ALA A 252 -16.95 -17.03 11.68
N PRO A 253 -16.92 -18.31 12.12
CA PRO A 253 -15.71 -18.92 12.67
C PRO A 253 -14.51 -18.90 11.71
N GLY A 254 -13.30 -18.88 12.27
CA GLY A 254 -12.07 -18.84 11.46
C GLY A 254 -11.87 -17.48 10.80
N LEU A 255 -11.37 -17.47 9.55
CA LEU A 255 -11.26 -16.25 8.75
C LEU A 255 -12.58 -15.85 8.09
N GLY A 256 -13.67 -16.61 8.31
CA GLY A 256 -14.97 -16.37 7.68
C GLY A 256 -14.95 -16.56 6.17
N MET A 257 -14.01 -17.34 5.66
CA MET A 257 -13.71 -17.55 4.24
C MET A 257 -13.63 -19.04 3.94
N ASP A 258 -14.01 -19.41 2.73
CA ASP A 258 -13.84 -20.76 2.18
C ASP A 258 -13.41 -20.69 0.70
N ILE A 259 -13.12 -21.83 0.08
CA ILE A 259 -12.76 -21.94 -1.34
C ILE A 259 -13.61 -23.00 -2.04
N ASN A 260 -14.23 -22.63 -3.16
CA ASN A 260 -14.87 -23.58 -4.05
C ASN A 260 -13.85 -24.16 -5.02
N GLU A 261 -13.24 -25.29 -4.66
CA GLU A 261 -12.21 -25.95 -5.48
C GLU A 261 -12.67 -26.29 -6.91
N SER A 262 -13.95 -26.64 -7.08
CA SER A 262 -14.51 -26.96 -8.40
C SER A 262 -14.62 -25.74 -9.32
N LEU A 263 -14.90 -24.56 -8.76
CA LEU A 263 -14.87 -23.30 -9.51
C LEU A 263 -13.42 -22.82 -9.71
N ALA A 264 -12.57 -22.93 -8.68
CA ALA A 264 -11.15 -22.57 -8.77
C ALA A 264 -10.44 -23.31 -9.91
N ALA A 265 -10.75 -24.60 -10.11
CA ALA A 265 -10.19 -25.41 -11.19
C ALA A 265 -10.50 -24.88 -12.61
N ARG A 266 -11.48 -23.98 -12.77
CA ARG A 266 -11.80 -23.32 -14.06
C ARG A 266 -10.89 -22.14 -14.37
N PHE A 267 -10.11 -21.68 -13.40
CA PHE A 267 -9.19 -20.55 -13.52
C PHE A 267 -7.75 -21.02 -13.29
N PRO A 268 -7.20 -21.90 -14.15
CA PRO A 268 -5.83 -22.36 -14.01
C PRO A 268 -4.87 -21.18 -14.11
N PHE A 269 -3.75 -21.26 -13.38
CA PHE A 269 -2.70 -20.26 -13.48
C PHE A 269 -2.22 -20.18 -14.94
N PRO A 270 -2.20 -18.98 -15.56
CA PRO A 270 -1.86 -18.87 -16.97
C PRO A 270 -0.37 -19.17 -17.17
N GLU A 271 -0.05 -19.90 -18.24
CA GLU A 271 1.33 -20.00 -18.70
C GLU A 271 1.78 -18.61 -19.21
N HIS A 272 2.62 -17.94 -18.42
CA HIS A 272 3.18 -16.64 -18.76
C HIS A 272 4.71 -16.65 -18.59
N PRO A 273 5.50 -16.09 -19.52
CA PRO A 273 6.97 -16.10 -19.43
C PRO A 273 7.54 -15.48 -18.16
N LEU A 274 6.80 -14.57 -17.55
CA LEU A 274 7.18 -13.91 -16.29
C LEU A 274 6.57 -14.55 -15.05
N ASN A 275 5.74 -15.59 -15.20
CA ASN A 275 5.11 -16.34 -14.09
C ASN A 275 4.47 -15.44 -13.01
N GLY A 276 3.71 -14.42 -13.42
CA GLY A 276 3.09 -13.44 -12.51
C GLY A 276 3.97 -12.24 -12.14
N GLY A 277 5.22 -12.20 -12.61
CA GLY A 277 6.12 -11.06 -12.43
C GLY A 277 5.99 -9.96 -13.48
N TRP A 278 6.68 -8.86 -13.24
CA TRP A 278 6.70 -7.67 -14.10
C TRP A 278 7.92 -7.67 -15.04
N PRO A 279 7.81 -7.08 -16.24
CA PRO A 279 8.98 -6.88 -17.08
C PRO A 279 9.97 -5.92 -16.39
N PRO A 280 11.29 -6.08 -16.60
CA PRO A 280 12.28 -5.18 -16.00
C PRO A 280 12.00 -3.73 -16.40
N VAL A 281 11.98 -2.82 -15.44
CA VAL A 281 11.89 -1.40 -15.76
C VAL A 281 13.27 -0.85 -16.07
N ARG A 282 13.32 0.01 -17.08
CA ARG A 282 14.56 0.56 -17.61
C ARG A 282 14.52 2.07 -17.69
N ARG A 283 15.69 2.68 -17.57
CA ARG A 283 15.93 4.08 -17.91
C ARG A 283 16.08 4.25 -19.42
N ARG A 284 16.15 5.50 -19.90
CA ARG A 284 16.35 5.80 -21.34
C ARG A 284 17.67 5.27 -21.89
N ASP A 285 18.70 5.17 -21.05
CA ASP A 285 20.00 4.60 -21.39
C ASP A 285 20.01 3.06 -21.39
N GLY A 286 18.88 2.42 -21.07
CA GLY A 286 18.71 0.97 -21.01
C GLY A 286 19.07 0.34 -19.66
N THR A 287 19.55 1.12 -18.68
CA THR A 287 19.87 0.65 -17.33
C THR A 287 18.65 0.03 -16.68
N VAL A 288 18.77 -1.20 -16.19
CA VAL A 288 17.72 -1.84 -15.37
C VAL A 288 17.69 -1.15 -14.02
N ILE A 289 16.49 -0.80 -13.57
CA ILE A 289 16.23 -0.30 -12.22
C ILE A 289 15.33 -1.28 -11.49
N ARG A 290 15.28 -1.14 -10.15
CA ARG A 290 14.30 -1.86 -9.34
C ARG A 290 12.87 -1.50 -9.81
N PRO A 291 11.97 -2.51 -9.90
CA PRO A 291 10.66 -2.38 -10.54
C PRO A 291 9.61 -1.71 -9.67
#